data_AF-A0A9Q4GX70-F1
#
_entry.id   AF-A0A9Q4GX70-F1
#
_cell.length_a   1.000
_cell.length_b   1.000
_cell.length_c   1.000
_cell.angle_alpha   90.00
_cell.angle_beta   90.00
_cell.angle_gamma   90.00
#
_symmetry.space_group_name_H-M   'P 1'
#
loop_
_entity.id
_entity.type
_entity.pdbx_description
1 polymer ?
#
loop_
_entity_poly.entity_id
_entity_poly.type
_entity_poly.pdbx_seq_one_letter_code
_entity_poly.pdbx_strand_id
1 'polypeptide(L)'
;MNDELLDHLCSSLYHLEFLRDALRRVALPESLNQLTWPYGMDYNGDYEGIYEGQLRDLLWLIQMPINCTLTLTSTDDDELFDHLSLVQGELLNADLLMLMYFTSPEPEQLVEFQYFLQWLRPKDLIMIDTTYESSHFIWGIGEPSEDEIMNAWETILRIGEVRMFYGNVAHARAWRKLRG
;
A
#
# COMPACT_ATOMS: atom_id res chain seq x y z
N MET A 1 7.29 3.88 -30.10
CA MET A 1 8.43 2.98 -29.83
C MET A 1 9.56 3.68 -29.08
N ASN A 2 10.08 4.83 -29.52
CA ASN A 2 11.04 5.61 -28.71
C ASN A 2 10.37 6.41 -27.57
N ASP A 3 9.19 6.96 -27.81
CA ASP A 3 8.49 7.80 -26.81
C ASP A 3 7.99 6.94 -25.63
N GLU A 4 7.38 5.80 -25.92
CA GLU A 4 6.95 4.81 -24.92
C GLU A 4 8.11 4.30 -24.06
N LEU A 5 9.26 3.97 -24.65
CA LEU A 5 10.45 3.58 -23.90
C LEU A 5 10.97 4.73 -23.01
N LEU A 6 10.88 5.97 -23.48
CA LEU A 6 11.29 7.16 -22.74
C LEU A 6 10.36 7.42 -21.56
N ASP A 7 9.05 7.31 -21.77
CA ASP A 7 8.02 7.44 -20.74
C ASP A 7 8.20 6.37 -19.66
N HIS A 8 8.48 5.13 -20.05
CA HIS A 8 8.78 4.04 -19.12
C HIS A 8 10.05 4.28 -18.29
N LEU A 9 11.11 4.82 -18.92
CA LEU A 9 12.33 5.20 -18.21
C LEU A 9 12.09 6.34 -17.22
N CYS A 10 11.29 7.34 -17.62
CA CYS A 10 10.91 8.45 -16.75
C CYS A 10 10.09 8.00 -15.55
N SER A 11 9.06 7.18 -15.76
CA SER A 11 8.26 6.55 -14.69
C SER A 11 9.13 5.74 -13.72
N SER A 12 10.02 4.91 -14.27
CA SER A 12 10.95 4.12 -13.46
C SER A 12 11.89 4.98 -12.60
N LEU A 13 12.37 6.11 -13.14
CA LEU A 13 13.21 7.06 -12.40
C LEU A 13 12.43 7.79 -11.29
N TYR A 14 11.17 8.14 -11.54
CA TYR A 14 10.30 8.77 -10.55
C TYR A 14 10.04 7.85 -9.35
N HIS A 15 9.69 6.58 -9.62
CA HIS A 15 9.52 5.56 -8.58
C HIS A 15 10.79 5.39 -7.72
N LEU A 16 11.97 5.58 -8.30
CA LEU A 16 13.23 5.44 -7.59
C LEU A 16 13.57 6.59 -6.67
N GLU A 17 13.32 7.81 -7.12
CA GLU A 17 13.51 8.99 -6.30
C GLU A 17 12.58 8.92 -5.09
N PHE A 18 11.32 8.53 -5.33
CA PHE A 18 10.35 8.27 -4.28
C PHE A 18 10.85 7.27 -3.22
N LEU A 19 11.32 6.10 -3.64
CA LEU A 19 11.84 5.07 -2.72
C LEU A 19 13.07 5.56 -1.96
N ARG A 20 14.00 6.23 -2.63
CA ARG A 20 15.19 6.79 -1.97
C ARG A 20 14.81 7.81 -0.91
N ASP A 21 13.81 8.64 -1.17
CA ASP A 21 13.34 9.63 -0.21
C ASP A 21 12.57 9.00 0.95
N ALA A 22 11.81 7.93 0.70
CA ALA A 22 11.22 7.11 1.75
C ALA A 22 12.29 6.51 2.67
N LEU A 23 13.28 5.82 2.10
CA LEU A 23 14.36 5.18 2.84
C LEU A 23 15.15 6.16 3.72
N ARG A 24 15.38 7.37 3.21
CA ARG A 24 16.04 8.46 3.96
C ARG A 24 15.25 8.91 5.19
N ARG A 25 13.92 8.99 5.07
CA ARG A 25 13.04 9.45 6.16
C ARG A 25 12.89 8.42 7.28
N VAL A 26 12.91 7.14 6.92
CA VAL A 26 12.61 6.04 7.85
C VAL A 26 13.85 5.57 8.64
N ALA A 27 15.03 6.15 8.39
CA ALA A 27 16.31 5.79 9.05
C ALA A 27 16.60 4.28 9.02
N LEU A 28 16.20 3.61 7.94
CA LEU A 28 16.35 2.16 7.80
C LEU A 28 17.82 1.76 7.53
N PRO A 29 18.22 0.51 7.86
CA PRO A 29 19.62 0.09 7.82
C PRO A 29 20.25 0.09 6.42
N GLU A 30 21.57 0.26 6.37
CA GLU A 30 22.42 0.28 5.17
C GLU A 30 22.26 -0.98 4.26
N SER A 31 21.69 -2.06 4.79
CA SER A 31 21.32 -3.28 4.06
C SER A 31 20.32 -3.06 2.92
N LEU A 32 19.61 -1.93 2.90
CA LEU A 32 18.66 -1.58 1.83
C LEU A 32 19.33 -1.08 0.55
N ASN A 33 20.61 -0.69 0.60
CA ASN A 33 21.42 -0.47 -0.61
C ASN A 33 21.60 -1.75 -1.44
N GLN A 34 21.26 -2.91 -0.88
CA GLN A 34 21.33 -4.22 -1.55
C GLN A 34 19.96 -4.70 -2.04
N LEU A 35 18.86 -3.98 -1.77
CA LEU A 35 17.59 -4.28 -2.42
C LEU A 35 17.71 -3.92 -3.90
N THR A 36 17.94 -4.92 -4.72
CA THR A 36 17.55 -4.89 -6.12
C THR A 36 16.02 -4.95 -6.14
N TRP A 37 15.37 -3.80 -6.04
CA TRP A 37 13.99 -3.70 -6.51
C TRP A 37 13.96 -4.22 -7.96
N PRO A 38 12.90 -4.87 -8.43
CA PRO A 38 12.77 -5.18 -9.84
C PRO A 38 12.64 -3.86 -10.62
N TYR A 39 13.78 -3.25 -10.92
CA TYR A 39 13.91 -2.19 -11.92
C TYR A 39 13.48 -2.80 -13.24
N GLY A 40 12.57 -2.11 -13.93
CA GLY A 40 11.74 -2.66 -15.00
C GLY A 40 12.40 -3.77 -15.79
N MET A 41 11.71 -4.91 -15.92
CA MET A 41 11.79 -5.88 -17.01
C MET A 41 10.86 -7.07 -16.70
N ASP A 42 9.59 -6.95 -17.11
CA ASP A 42 9.05 -7.70 -18.25
C ASP A 42 7.66 -7.12 -18.59
N TYR A 43 7.57 -6.19 -19.55
CA TYR A 43 6.27 -5.73 -20.10
C TYR A 43 5.54 -6.83 -20.90
N ASN A 44 5.99 -8.09 -20.81
CA ASN A 44 5.31 -9.27 -21.35
C ASN A 44 4.62 -10.13 -20.27
N GLY A 45 4.56 -9.66 -19.02
CA GLY A 45 3.83 -10.29 -17.91
C GLY A 45 2.98 -9.27 -17.16
N ASP A 46 1.80 -9.70 -16.72
CA ASP A 46 0.68 -8.87 -16.25
C ASP A 46 1.09 -7.64 -15.42
N TYR A 47 0.63 -6.46 -15.84
CA TYR A 47 0.84 -5.14 -15.19
C TYR A 47 0.61 -5.15 -13.67
N GLU A 48 -0.24 -6.05 -13.18
CA GLU A 48 -0.58 -6.26 -11.78
C GLU A 48 0.62 -6.71 -10.93
N GLY A 49 1.53 -7.51 -11.51
CA GLY A 49 2.66 -8.10 -10.78
C GLY A 49 3.70 -7.09 -10.30
N ILE A 50 3.83 -5.95 -11.00
CA ILE A 50 4.75 -4.88 -10.59
C ILE A 50 4.21 -4.22 -9.32
N TYR A 51 2.99 -3.66 -9.37
CA TYR A 51 2.40 -2.94 -8.24
C TYR A 51 2.21 -3.84 -7.01
N GLU A 52 1.82 -5.10 -7.21
CA GLU A 52 1.77 -6.07 -6.12
C GLU A 52 3.15 -6.30 -5.48
N GLY A 53 4.19 -6.44 -6.31
CA GLY A 53 5.57 -6.56 -5.84
C GLY A 53 6.03 -5.34 -5.05
N GLN A 54 5.74 -4.13 -5.53
CA GLN A 54 6.07 -2.88 -4.84
C GLN A 54 5.35 -2.81 -3.48
N LEU A 55 4.06 -3.13 -3.46
CA LEU A 55 3.24 -3.14 -2.25
C LEU A 55 3.77 -4.12 -1.20
N ARG A 56 4.11 -5.34 -1.62
CA ARG A 56 4.73 -6.35 -0.75
C ARG A 56 6.02 -5.84 -0.11
N ASP A 57 6.87 -5.20 -0.92
CA ASP A 57 8.15 -4.67 -0.43
C ASP A 57 7.94 -3.50 0.54
N LEU A 58 6.96 -2.62 0.29
CA LEU A 58 6.58 -1.53 1.21
C LEU A 58 6.05 -2.05 2.56
N LEU A 59 5.16 -3.04 2.54
CA LEU A 59 4.63 -3.67 3.76
C LEU A 59 5.75 -4.33 4.59
N TRP A 60 6.71 -4.96 3.91
CA TRP A 60 7.90 -5.49 4.55
C TRP A 60 8.77 -4.40 5.19
N LEU A 61 9.00 -3.28 4.49
CA LEU A 61 9.78 -2.14 5.00
C LEU A 61 9.19 -1.54 6.28
N ILE A 62 7.86 -1.43 6.36
CA ILE A 62 7.18 -0.91 7.56
C ILE A 62 6.99 -1.98 8.67
N GLN A 63 7.54 -3.19 8.46
CA GLN A 63 7.54 -4.30 9.41
C GLN A 63 6.13 -4.66 9.90
N MET A 64 5.16 -4.70 8.99
CA MET A 64 3.81 -5.19 9.29
C MET A 64 3.65 -6.60 8.70
N PRO A 65 3.36 -7.65 9.51
CA PRO A 65 2.94 -8.97 9.04
C PRO A 65 1.54 -8.93 8.37
N ILE A 66 1.43 -8.16 7.29
CA ILE A 66 0.26 -8.07 6.43
C ILE A 66 0.68 -8.58 5.06
N ASN A 67 -0.15 -9.46 4.49
CA ASN A 67 -0.04 -9.87 3.10
C ASN A 67 -0.99 -9.02 2.27
N CYS A 68 -0.63 -8.78 1.02
CA CYS A 68 -1.48 -8.10 0.07
C CYS A 68 -1.48 -8.81 -1.28
N THR A 69 -2.64 -8.83 -1.93
CA THR A 69 -2.79 -9.11 -3.36
C THR A 69 -3.42 -7.90 -4.03
N LEU A 70 -3.11 -7.67 -5.30
CA LEU A 70 -3.64 -6.54 -6.07
C LEU A 70 -4.45 -7.06 -7.26
N THR A 71 -5.54 -6.37 -7.57
CA THR A 71 -6.38 -6.68 -8.75
C THR A 71 -6.82 -5.39 -9.42
N LEU A 72 -6.75 -5.35 -10.75
CA LEU A 72 -7.33 -4.29 -11.55
C LEU A 72 -8.69 -4.74 -12.09
N THR A 73 -9.74 -3.96 -11.85
CA THR A 73 -11.11 -4.28 -12.28
C THR A 73 -11.87 -2.99 -12.67
N SER A 74 -13.16 -3.08 -12.93
CA SER A 74 -14.07 -1.95 -13.17
C SER A 74 -15.34 -2.13 -12.35
N THR A 75 -16.12 -1.07 -12.13
CA THR A 75 -17.40 -1.20 -11.39
C THR A 75 -18.45 -2.03 -12.12
N ASP A 76 -18.26 -2.32 -13.40
CA ASP A 76 -19.17 -3.13 -14.21
C ASP A 76 -18.99 -4.65 -13.97
N ASP A 77 -18.02 -5.05 -13.14
CA ASP A 77 -17.82 -6.44 -12.71
C ASP A 77 -18.80 -6.83 -11.59
N ASP A 78 -20.06 -7.02 -11.98
CA ASP A 78 -21.18 -7.27 -11.06
C ASP A 78 -20.92 -8.45 -10.09
N GLU A 79 -20.25 -9.52 -10.55
CA GLU A 79 -20.00 -10.73 -9.72
C GLU A 79 -19.05 -10.44 -8.56
N LEU A 80 -18.06 -9.56 -8.75
CA LEU A 80 -17.14 -9.18 -7.69
C LEU A 80 -17.87 -8.38 -6.61
N PHE A 81 -18.66 -7.37 -7.00
CA PHE A 81 -19.28 -6.44 -6.06
C PHE A 81 -20.50 -7.00 -5.32
N ASP A 82 -21.10 -8.09 -5.80
CA ASP A 82 -22.21 -8.80 -5.13
C ASP A 82 -21.88 -9.26 -3.70
N HIS A 83 -20.60 -9.45 -3.41
CA HIS A 83 -20.11 -9.94 -2.12
C HIS A 83 -19.36 -8.88 -1.30
N LEU A 84 -19.15 -7.69 -1.87
CA LEU A 84 -18.42 -6.61 -1.21
C LEU A 84 -19.36 -5.66 -0.47
N SER A 85 -19.02 -5.35 0.77
CA SER A 85 -19.67 -4.32 1.58
C SER A 85 -18.79 -3.10 1.72
N LEU A 86 -19.31 -1.92 1.34
CA LEU A 86 -18.63 -0.64 1.48
C LEU A 86 -18.62 -0.17 2.95
N VAL A 87 -17.43 0.14 3.46
CA VAL A 87 -17.19 0.66 4.81
C VAL A 87 -16.89 2.16 4.79
N GLN A 88 -16.12 2.62 3.79
CA GLN A 88 -15.74 4.03 3.62
C GLN A 88 -15.67 4.37 2.13
N GLY A 89 -15.91 5.64 1.82
CA GLY A 89 -15.78 6.19 0.48
C GLY A 89 -17.12 6.18 -0.25
N GLU A 90 -17.07 6.51 -1.53
CA GLU A 90 -18.23 6.46 -2.42
C GLU A 90 -17.82 5.69 -3.66
N LEU A 91 -18.46 4.53 -3.90
CA LEU A 91 -18.24 3.74 -5.09
C LEU A 91 -18.97 4.41 -6.25
N LEU A 92 -18.27 5.31 -6.93
CA LEU A 92 -18.71 5.90 -8.19
C LEU A 92 -18.37 4.94 -9.33
N ASN A 93 -19.17 4.95 -10.39
CA ASN A 93 -18.85 4.21 -11.61
C ASN A 93 -17.45 4.61 -12.08
N ALA A 94 -16.57 3.62 -12.16
CA ALA A 94 -15.16 3.77 -12.52
C ALA A 94 -14.82 2.69 -13.56
N ASP A 95 -14.26 3.15 -14.69
CA ASP A 95 -13.80 2.30 -15.78
C ASP A 95 -12.56 1.51 -15.36
N LEU A 96 -11.79 2.04 -14.40
CA LEU A 96 -10.66 1.37 -13.79
C LEU A 96 -10.63 1.53 -12.26
N LEU A 97 -10.52 0.42 -11.56
CA LEU A 97 -10.36 0.30 -10.11
C LEU A 97 -9.11 -0.52 -9.80
N MET A 98 -8.27 -0.02 -8.91
CA MET A 98 -7.21 -0.80 -8.27
C MET A 98 -7.67 -1.23 -6.89
N LEU A 99 -7.84 -2.53 -6.69
CA LEU A 99 -8.24 -3.12 -5.43
C LEU A 99 -7.04 -3.83 -4.80
N MET A 100 -6.72 -3.45 -3.56
CA MET A 100 -5.66 -4.04 -2.75
C MET A 100 -6.31 -4.83 -1.61
N TYR A 101 -6.14 -6.14 -1.63
CA TYR A 101 -6.74 -7.06 -0.67
C TYR A 101 -5.73 -7.38 0.43
N PHE A 102 -5.96 -6.86 1.64
CA PHE A 102 -5.06 -7.05 2.78
C PHE A 102 -5.55 -8.16 3.70
N THR A 103 -4.64 -9.07 4.07
CA THR A 103 -4.89 -10.12 5.05
C THR A 103 -3.76 -10.17 6.07
N SER A 104 -4.03 -10.67 7.27
CA SER A 104 -2.98 -10.86 8.28
C SER A 104 -3.30 -12.05 9.19
N PRO A 105 -2.28 -12.81 9.63
CA PRO A 105 -2.44 -13.75 10.74
C PRO A 105 -2.69 -13.05 12.09
N GLU A 106 -2.47 -11.73 12.18
CA GLU A 106 -2.66 -10.90 13.38
C GLU A 106 -3.76 -9.84 13.14
N PRO A 107 -5.03 -10.14 13.44
CA PRO A 107 -6.16 -9.26 13.12
C PRO A 107 -6.05 -7.84 13.67
N GLU A 108 -5.47 -7.68 14.86
CA GLU A 108 -5.24 -6.37 15.49
C GLU A 108 -4.35 -5.45 14.66
N GLN A 109 -3.34 -6.01 13.96
CA GLN A 109 -2.47 -5.22 13.10
C GLN A 109 -3.20 -4.76 11.84
N LEU A 110 -4.09 -5.62 11.34
CA LEU A 110 -4.91 -5.29 10.19
C LEU A 110 -5.90 -4.15 10.51
N VAL A 111 -6.52 -4.19 11.69
CA VAL A 111 -7.40 -3.11 12.19
C VAL A 111 -6.62 -1.81 12.39
N GLU A 112 -5.41 -1.89 12.97
CA GLU A 112 -4.52 -0.73 13.12
C GLU A 112 -4.17 -0.12 11.75
N PHE A 113 -3.79 -0.96 10.78
CA PHE A 113 -3.45 -0.52 9.43
C PHE A 113 -4.64 0.14 8.72
N GLN A 114 -5.82 -0.50 8.78
CA GLN A 114 -7.06 0.04 8.24
C GLN A 114 -7.38 1.41 8.85
N TYR A 115 -7.24 1.58 10.16
CA TYR A 115 -7.50 2.85 10.84
C TYR A 115 -6.58 3.97 10.32
N PHE A 116 -5.28 3.70 10.15
CA PHE A 116 -4.38 4.70 9.61
C PHE A 116 -4.68 5.03 8.13
N LEU A 117 -5.06 4.05 7.32
CA LEU A 117 -5.52 4.29 5.95
C LEU A 117 -6.75 5.20 5.94
N GLN A 118 -7.77 4.90 6.74
CA GLN A 118 -8.97 5.74 6.85
C GLN A 118 -8.63 7.17 7.28
N TRP A 119 -7.67 7.34 8.20
CA TRP A 119 -7.25 8.66 8.66
C TRP A 119 -6.49 9.46 7.61
N LEU A 120 -5.56 8.83 6.88
CA LEU A 120 -4.73 9.50 5.88
C LEU A 120 -5.43 9.66 4.52
N ARG A 121 -6.35 8.76 4.22
CA ARG A 121 -7.07 8.63 2.94
C ARG A 121 -8.59 8.50 3.18
N PRO A 122 -9.25 9.51 3.77
CA PRO A 122 -10.65 9.41 4.21
C PRO A 122 -11.67 9.35 3.07
N LYS A 123 -11.24 9.61 1.83
CA LYS A 123 -12.10 9.57 0.64
C LYS A 123 -12.01 8.26 -0.13
N ASP A 124 -11.02 7.44 0.19
CA ASP A 124 -10.78 6.20 -0.53
C ASP A 124 -11.79 5.14 -0.15
N LEU A 125 -11.94 4.17 -1.05
CA LEU A 125 -12.82 3.03 -0.86
C LEU A 125 -12.19 2.09 0.16
N ILE A 126 -12.91 1.80 1.23
CA ILE A 126 -12.61 0.68 2.11
C ILE A 126 -13.79 -0.26 2.07
N MET A 127 -13.53 -1.52 1.74
CA MET A 127 -14.55 -2.55 1.58
C MET A 127 -14.18 -3.81 2.35
N ILE A 128 -15.17 -4.67 2.55
CA ILE A 128 -15.03 -6.00 3.16
C ILE A 128 -15.73 -7.00 2.25
N ASP A 129 -15.06 -8.09 1.94
CA ASP A 129 -15.66 -9.26 1.30
C ASP A 129 -16.40 -10.09 2.34
N THR A 130 -17.72 -10.13 2.22
CA THR A 130 -18.60 -10.81 3.19
C THR A 130 -18.51 -12.33 3.13
N THR A 131 -17.86 -12.89 2.11
CA THR A 131 -17.68 -14.34 1.92
C THR A 131 -16.36 -14.87 2.46
N TYR A 132 -15.41 -13.98 2.78
CA TYR A 132 -14.08 -14.38 3.22
C TYR A 132 -14.02 -14.55 4.74
N GLU A 133 -13.63 -15.75 5.20
CA GLU A 133 -13.68 -16.10 6.64
C GLU A 133 -12.55 -15.47 7.47
N SER A 134 -11.42 -15.16 6.85
CA SER A 134 -10.25 -14.60 7.54
C SER A 134 -10.37 -13.10 7.71
N SER A 135 -9.71 -12.54 8.73
CA SER A 135 -9.63 -11.08 8.89
C SER A 135 -8.95 -10.44 7.68
N HIS A 136 -9.68 -9.57 7.00
CA HIS A 136 -9.24 -8.91 5.79
C HIS A 136 -9.92 -7.54 5.66
N PHE A 137 -9.40 -6.70 4.79
CA PHE A 137 -10.14 -5.59 4.22
C PHE A 137 -9.58 -5.28 2.83
N ILE A 138 -10.38 -4.58 2.03
CA ILE A 138 -10.02 -4.17 0.68
C ILE A 138 -9.88 -2.65 0.68
N TRP A 139 -8.77 -2.15 0.16
CA TRP A 139 -8.58 -0.73 -0.15
C TRP A 139 -8.68 -0.54 -1.67
N GLY A 140 -9.62 0.29 -2.10
CA GLY A 140 -9.84 0.60 -3.50
C GLY A 140 -9.46 2.03 -3.86
N ILE A 141 -8.83 2.19 -5.03
CA ILE A 141 -8.53 3.48 -5.67
C ILE A 141 -9.23 3.50 -7.03
N GLY A 142 -10.12 4.47 -7.22
CA GLY A 142 -10.80 4.71 -8.50
C GLY A 142 -9.95 5.54 -9.45
N GLU A 143 -9.95 5.17 -10.72
CA GLU A 143 -9.19 5.81 -11.81
C GLU A 143 -7.72 6.07 -11.42
N PRO A 144 -6.97 5.02 -11.03
CA PRO A 144 -5.62 5.18 -10.50
C PRO A 144 -4.66 5.67 -11.58
N SER A 145 -4.30 6.95 -11.50
CA SER A 145 -3.15 7.51 -12.23
C SER A 145 -1.83 7.12 -11.55
N GLU A 146 -0.70 7.23 -12.25
CA GLU A 146 0.62 6.97 -11.69
C GLU A 146 0.88 7.81 -10.42
N ASP A 147 0.54 9.10 -10.45
CA ASP A 147 0.65 9.98 -9.28
C ASP A 147 -0.21 9.50 -8.10
N GLU A 148 -1.39 8.96 -8.38
CA GLU A 148 -2.30 8.48 -7.34
C GLU A 148 -1.81 7.16 -6.73
N ILE A 149 -1.21 6.29 -7.54
CA ILE A 149 -0.54 5.07 -7.08
C ILE A 149 0.65 5.43 -6.19
N MET A 150 1.46 6.41 -6.59
CA MET A 150 2.60 6.87 -5.78
C MET A 150 2.16 7.53 -4.48
N ASN A 151 1.04 8.26 -4.49
CA ASN A 151 0.41 8.80 -3.28
C ASN A 151 -0.10 7.68 -2.35
N ALA A 152 -0.61 6.59 -2.91
CA ALA A 152 -0.99 5.40 -2.14
C ALA A 152 0.23 4.76 -1.47
N TRP A 153 1.34 4.59 -2.19
CA TRP A 153 2.60 4.11 -1.62
C TRP A 153 3.15 5.03 -0.52
N GLU A 154 3.10 6.35 -0.73
CA GLU A 154 3.51 7.35 0.28
C GLU A 154 2.67 7.21 1.54
N THR A 155 1.37 6.95 1.38
CA THR A 155 0.46 6.73 2.50
C THR A 155 0.93 5.53 3.32
N ILE A 156 1.22 4.38 2.71
CA ILE A 156 1.69 3.18 3.42
C ILE A 156 2.98 3.47 4.21
N LEU A 157 3.92 4.19 3.60
CA LEU A 157 5.17 4.57 4.28
C LEU A 157 4.91 5.47 5.47
N ARG A 158 4.01 6.46 5.35
CA ARG A 158 3.60 7.32 6.46
C ARG A 158 2.95 6.54 7.59
N ILE A 159 2.17 5.50 7.29
CA ILE A 159 1.65 4.59 8.31
C ILE A 159 2.80 3.97 9.11
N GLY A 160 3.81 3.46 8.40
CA GLY A 160 5.04 2.95 9.01
C GLY A 160 5.71 4.00 9.91
N GLU A 161 5.99 5.18 9.38
CA GLU A 161 6.62 6.29 10.12
C GLU A 161 5.87 6.63 11.41
N VAL A 162 4.55 6.76 11.34
CA VAL A 162 3.68 7.05 12.49
C VAL A 162 3.76 5.92 13.52
N ARG A 163 3.69 4.66 13.08
CA ARG A 163 3.79 3.48 13.96
C ARG A 163 5.14 3.41 14.67
N MET A 164 6.25 3.60 13.96
CA MET A 164 7.58 3.62 14.57
C MET A 164 7.77 4.79 15.52
N PHE A 165 7.27 5.98 15.15
CA PHE A 165 7.31 7.15 16.03
C PHE A 165 6.57 6.87 17.35
N TYR A 166 5.34 6.36 17.29
CA TYR A 166 4.58 6.06 18.49
C TYR A 166 5.15 4.87 19.29
N GLY A 167 5.69 3.84 18.63
CA GLY A 167 6.41 2.75 19.30
C GLY A 167 7.62 3.25 20.09
N ASN A 168 8.43 4.12 19.46
CA ASN A 168 9.61 4.71 20.10
C ASN A 168 9.26 5.72 21.19
N VAL A 169 8.20 6.52 21.03
CA VAL A 169 7.71 7.45 22.06
C VAL A 169 7.10 6.69 23.25
N ALA A 170 6.37 5.61 23.01
CA ALA A 170 5.85 4.74 24.06
C ALA A 170 7.00 4.10 24.86
N HIS A 171 8.07 3.68 24.19
CA HIS A 171 9.30 3.22 24.84
C HIS A 171 10.00 4.33 25.62
N ALA A 172 10.14 5.54 25.08
CA ALA A 172 10.73 6.67 25.80
C ALA A 172 9.92 7.05 27.07
N ARG A 173 8.58 6.92 27.03
CA ARG A 173 7.70 7.18 28.17
C ARG A 173 7.78 6.06 29.23
N ALA A 174 7.91 4.81 28.81
CA ALA A 174 8.19 3.67 29.71
C ALA A 174 9.55 3.80 30.39
N TRP A 175 10.58 4.24 29.64
CA TRP A 175 11.91 4.54 30.19
C TRP A 175 11.91 5.68 31.22
N ARG A 176 11.09 6.72 31.03
CA ARG A 176 10.91 7.78 32.05
C ARG A 176 10.21 7.29 33.31
N LYS A 177 9.23 6.38 33.20
CA LYS A 177 8.56 5.78 34.37
C LYS A 177 9.48 4.86 35.18
N LEU A 178 10.46 4.21 34.54
CA LEU A 178 11.44 3.36 35.23
C LEU A 178 12.56 4.16 35.95
N ARG A 179 12.68 5.47 35.70
CA ARG A 179 13.62 6.38 36.38
C ARG A 179 12.95 7.37 37.33
N GLY A 180 11.62 7.29 37.46
CA GLY A 180 10.84 8.06 38.43
C GLY A 180 10.69 7.29 39.73
#